data_AF-A0A435XSG4-F1
#
_entry.id   AF-A0A435XSG4-F1
#
_cell.length_a   1.000
_cell.length_b   1.000
_cell.length_c   1.000
_cell.angle_alpha   90.00
_cell.angle_beta   90.00
_cell.angle_gamma   90.00
#
_symmetry.space_group_name_H-M   'P 1'
#
loop_
_entity.id
_entity.type
_entity.pdbx_description
1 polymer ?
#
loop_
_entity_poly.entity_id
_entity_poly.type
_entity_poly.pdbx_seq_one_letter_code
_entity_poly.pdbx_strand_id
1 'polypeptide(L)'
;LEGEIARTIQSISGIKAARVHIVMSERANFRRDEQQPSASVVIRYAGIDAEKSAMSIRHLVAAAVPGLSADKVTVLDSSGNLLAAGDDPSNTSAARTLGVEQTVEAQIGDNIRRALTAYLGPDNFRASVKAEVNTDTRQTEETIFDPNSRVERSVQSVRANENNNQKQASTPASVEQNLPETQATATDGPQSSSQNDRREEITNYEINSKKIATVSNGYTV
;
A
#
# COMPACT_ATOMS: atom_id res chain seq x y z
N LEU A 1 -7.88 -25.73 17.16
CA LEU A 1 -6.92 -25.26 16.13
C LEU A 1 -5.49 -25.47 16.59
N GLU A 2 -5.06 -24.83 17.69
CA GLU A 2 -3.70 -24.92 18.23
C GLU A 2 -3.19 -26.36 18.41
N GLY A 3 -4.01 -27.25 18.99
CA GLY A 3 -3.63 -28.65 19.19
C GLY A 3 -3.44 -29.44 17.89
N GLU A 4 -4.16 -29.11 16.82
CA GLU A 4 -3.99 -29.77 15.52
C GLU A 4 -2.69 -29.33 14.86
N ILE A 5 -2.43 -28.03 14.87
CA ILE A 5 -1.17 -27.47 14.36
C ILE A 5 0.02 -28.02 15.14
N ALA A 6 -0.10 -28.14 16.47
CA ALA A 6 0.92 -28.77 17.31
C ALA A 6 1.18 -30.24 16.91
N ARG A 7 0.13 -31.01 16.63
CA ARG A 7 0.26 -32.40 16.15
C ARG A 7 0.93 -32.46 14.77
N THR A 8 0.59 -31.55 13.86
CA THR A 8 1.25 -31.44 12.55
C THR A 8 2.74 -31.11 12.70
N ILE A 9 3.11 -30.19 13.58
CA ILE A 9 4.52 -29.85 13.83
C ILE A 9 5.27 -31.05 14.44
N GLN A 10 4.63 -31.82 15.32
CA GLN A 10 5.21 -33.05 15.88
C GLN A 10 5.41 -34.17 14.86
N SER A 11 4.70 -34.13 13.72
CA SER A 11 4.91 -35.09 12.62
C SER A 11 6.23 -34.86 11.86
N ILE A 12 6.86 -33.69 12.04
CA ILE A 12 8.15 -33.36 11.45
C ILE A 12 9.25 -34.19 12.13
N SER A 13 10.06 -34.86 11.32
CA SER A 13 11.18 -35.66 11.80
C SER A 13 12.10 -34.86 12.72
N GLY A 14 12.43 -35.41 13.88
CA GLY A 14 13.29 -34.79 14.88
C GLY A 14 12.61 -33.81 15.84
N ILE A 15 11.32 -33.51 15.66
CA ILE A 15 10.51 -32.78 16.65
C ILE A 15 9.90 -33.77 17.64
N LYS A 16 10.25 -33.66 18.91
CA LYS A 16 9.77 -34.52 20.00
C LYS A 16 8.49 -34.01 20.64
N ALA A 17 8.33 -32.70 20.72
CA ALA A 17 7.14 -32.06 21.28
C ALA A 17 6.98 -30.66 20.69
N ALA A 18 5.73 -30.21 20.58
CA ALA A 18 5.40 -28.86 20.16
C ALA A 18 4.21 -28.34 20.96
N ARG A 19 4.25 -27.05 21.31
CA ARG A 19 3.13 -26.28 21.89
C ARG A 19 2.96 -25.01 21.07
N VAL A 20 1.71 -24.68 20.79
CA VAL A 20 1.35 -23.55 19.93
C VAL A 20 0.32 -22.71 20.67
N HIS A 21 0.56 -21.41 20.72
CA HIS A 21 -0.38 -20.40 21.23
C HIS A 21 -0.67 -19.42 20.11
N ILE A 22 -1.95 -19.19 19.82
CA ILE A 22 -2.41 -18.30 18.74
C ILE A 22 -3.33 -17.26 19.35
N VAL A 23 -3.00 -15.99 19.12
CA VAL A 23 -3.86 -14.85 19.40
C VAL A 23 -4.56 -14.50 18.09
N MET A 24 -5.87 -14.71 18.04
CA MET A 24 -6.69 -14.37 16.89
C MET A 24 -7.00 -12.88 16.87
N SER A 25 -7.22 -12.34 15.67
CA SER A 25 -7.73 -10.98 15.50
C SER A 25 -9.19 -10.91 15.95
N GLU A 26 -9.53 -9.96 16.82
CA GLU A 26 -10.91 -9.62 17.11
C GLU A 26 -11.41 -8.59 16.11
N ARG A 27 -12.42 -8.96 15.31
CA ARG A 27 -13.16 -8.01 14.47
C ARG A 27 -14.04 -7.13 15.34
N ALA A 28 -13.49 -6.01 15.81
CA ALA A 28 -14.29 -4.97 16.42
C ALA A 28 -15.01 -4.18 15.32
N ASN A 29 -16.34 -4.35 15.19
CA ASN A 29 -17.20 -3.70 14.18
C ASN A 29 -17.15 -2.15 14.14
N PHE A 30 -16.35 -1.50 14.98
CA PHE A 30 -16.30 -0.04 15.13
C PHE A 30 -14.89 0.56 15.33
N ARG A 31 -13.81 -0.22 15.22
CA ARG A 31 -12.43 0.29 15.31
C ARG A 31 -11.76 0.27 13.93
N ARG A 32 -11.03 1.34 13.58
CA ARG A 32 -10.25 1.42 12.33
C ARG A 32 -9.00 0.52 12.36
N ASP A 33 -8.52 0.18 13.55
CA ASP A 33 -7.33 -0.65 13.73
C ASP A 33 -7.77 -2.06 14.14
N GLU A 34 -7.67 -3.00 13.20
CA GLU A 34 -7.87 -4.43 13.44
C GLU A 34 -6.60 -5.00 14.08
N GLN A 35 -6.73 -5.65 15.24
CA GLN A 35 -5.59 -6.23 15.95
C GLN A 35 -5.03 -7.38 15.11
N GLN A 36 -3.77 -7.29 14.69
CA GLN A 36 -3.17 -8.35 13.88
C GLN A 36 -3.04 -9.65 14.70
N PRO A 37 -3.36 -10.82 14.11
CA PRO A 37 -3.16 -12.09 14.80
C PRO A 37 -1.66 -12.36 14.99
N SER A 38 -1.32 -13.10 16.03
CA SER A 38 0.06 -13.49 16.35
C SER A 38 0.12 -14.91 16.88
N ALA A 39 1.28 -15.55 16.78
CA ALA A 39 1.46 -16.89 17.33
C ALA A 39 2.84 -17.09 17.98
N SER A 40 2.87 -17.93 19.00
CA SER A 40 4.09 -18.39 19.67
C SER A 40 4.14 -19.90 19.65
N VAL A 41 5.27 -20.44 19.20
CA VAL A 41 5.50 -21.88 19.08
C VAL A 41 6.70 -22.26 19.92
N VAL A 42 6.51 -23.22 20.83
CA VAL A 42 7.60 -23.82 21.60
C VAL A 42 7.82 -25.23 21.10
N ILE A 43 9.02 -25.54 20.63
CA ILE A 43 9.39 -26.87 20.17
C ILE A 43 10.45 -27.50 21.05
N ARG A 44 10.45 -28.82 21.09
CA ARG A 44 11.55 -29.63 21.61
C ARG A 44 12.02 -30.52 20.48
N TYR A 45 13.31 -30.46 20.18
CA TYR A 45 13.89 -31.15 19.03
C TYR A 45 15.10 -32.00 19.44
N ALA A 46 15.53 -32.91 18.56
CA ALA A 46 16.76 -33.66 18.73
C ALA A 46 17.34 -34.08 17.38
N GLY A 47 18.64 -33.84 17.19
CA GLY A 47 19.38 -34.32 16.02
C GLY A 47 18.99 -33.65 14.69
N ILE A 48 18.44 -32.44 14.75
CA ILE A 48 18.05 -31.65 13.57
C ILE A 48 18.60 -30.24 13.64
N ASP A 49 18.70 -29.61 12.48
CA ASP A 49 18.92 -28.17 12.35
C ASP A 49 17.67 -27.43 12.84
N ALA A 50 17.81 -26.80 14.01
CA ALA A 50 16.73 -26.14 14.72
C ALA A 50 16.26 -24.87 14.02
N GLU A 51 17.18 -24.11 13.41
CA GLU A 51 16.88 -22.84 12.75
C GLU A 51 16.11 -23.07 11.46
N LYS A 52 16.60 -24.01 10.62
CA LYS A 52 15.92 -24.37 9.38
C LYS A 52 14.53 -24.96 9.64
N SER A 53 14.41 -25.77 10.68
CA SER A 53 13.12 -26.35 11.09
C SER A 53 12.18 -25.27 11.64
N ALA A 54 12.69 -24.34 12.45
CA ALA A 54 11.92 -23.21 12.97
C ALA A 54 11.36 -22.31 11.86
N MET A 55 12.16 -22.00 10.83
CA MET A 55 11.70 -21.25 9.65
C MET A 55 10.55 -21.97 8.94
N SER A 56 10.67 -23.27 8.75
CA SER A 56 9.63 -24.08 8.09
C SER A 56 8.34 -24.13 8.91
N ILE A 57 8.47 -24.31 10.23
CA ILE A 57 7.34 -24.31 11.18
C ILE A 57 6.64 -22.95 11.17
N ARG A 58 7.40 -21.85 11.14
CA ARG A 58 6.87 -20.48 11.07
C ARG A 58 5.94 -20.29 9.88
N HIS A 59 6.37 -20.72 8.69
CA HIS A 59 5.57 -20.64 7.47
C HIS A 59 4.34 -21.55 7.51
N LEU A 60 4.47 -22.75 8.08
CA LEU A 60 3.35 -23.68 8.25
C LEU A 60 2.25 -23.09 9.16
N VAL A 61 2.64 -22.46 10.27
CA VAL A 61 1.68 -21.84 11.21
C VAL A 61 1.00 -20.63 10.58
N ALA A 62 1.77 -19.77 9.90
CA ALA A 62 1.22 -18.61 9.19
C ALA A 62 0.20 -19.02 8.12
N ALA A 63 0.49 -20.08 7.35
CA ALA A 63 -0.44 -20.60 6.34
C ALA A 63 -1.69 -21.26 6.95
N ALA A 64 -1.60 -21.78 8.18
CA ALA A 64 -2.71 -22.44 8.87
C ALA A 64 -3.69 -21.46 9.55
N VAL A 65 -3.31 -20.20 9.74
CA VAL A 65 -4.12 -19.19 10.46
C VAL A 65 -4.46 -18.02 9.53
N PRO A 66 -5.74 -17.74 9.26
CA PRO A 66 -6.14 -16.62 8.42
C PRO A 66 -5.63 -15.27 8.94
N GLY A 67 -4.99 -14.49 8.07
CA GLY A 67 -4.48 -13.15 8.39
C GLY A 67 -3.21 -13.14 9.25
N LEU A 68 -2.64 -14.30 9.57
CA LEU A 68 -1.37 -14.40 10.28
C LEU A 68 -0.21 -14.38 9.30
N SER A 69 0.64 -13.38 9.43
CA SER A 69 1.86 -13.27 8.64
C SER A 69 3.03 -13.97 9.36
N ALA A 70 3.99 -14.50 8.60
CA ALA A 70 5.11 -15.26 9.16
C ALA A 70 5.99 -14.41 10.10
N ASP A 71 6.02 -13.09 9.92
CA ASP A 71 6.71 -12.13 10.79
C ASP A 71 6.02 -11.92 12.15
N LYS A 72 4.81 -12.46 12.35
CA LYS A 72 4.09 -12.45 13.64
C LYS A 72 4.10 -13.81 14.33
N VAL A 73 4.97 -14.71 13.89
CA VAL A 73 5.15 -16.04 14.46
C VAL A 73 6.55 -16.18 15.04
N THR A 74 6.62 -16.37 16.36
CA THR A 74 7.88 -16.58 17.08
C THR A 74 8.03 -18.05 17.43
N VAL A 75 9.22 -18.62 17.18
CA VAL A 75 9.54 -20.02 17.49
C VAL A 75 10.67 -20.08 18.51
N LEU A 76 10.45 -20.83 19.59
CA LEU A 76 11.39 -21.00 20.69
C LEU A 76 11.67 -22.49 20.95
N ASP A 77 12.85 -22.79 21.49
CA ASP A 77 13.15 -24.08 22.10
C ASP A 77 12.58 -24.17 23.53
N SER A 78 12.39 -25.39 23.99
CA SER A 78 12.12 -25.78 25.37
C SER A 78 13.10 -25.22 26.41
N SER A 79 14.32 -24.84 26.01
CA SER A 79 15.32 -24.17 26.87
C SER A 79 15.15 -22.64 26.94
N GLY A 80 14.19 -22.07 26.19
CA GLY A 80 13.97 -20.61 26.11
C GLY A 80 14.79 -19.91 25.03
N ASN A 81 15.57 -20.65 24.23
CA ASN A 81 16.33 -20.09 23.11
C ASN A 81 15.36 -19.72 21.97
N LEU A 82 15.50 -18.52 21.44
CA LEU A 82 14.76 -18.08 20.27
C LEU A 82 15.41 -18.70 19.02
N LEU A 83 14.62 -19.45 18.25
CA LEU A 83 15.06 -20.14 17.02
C LEU A 83 14.65 -19.41 15.76
N ALA A 84 13.52 -18.70 15.80
CA ALA A 84 13.09 -17.78 14.76
C ALA A 84 12.30 -16.64 15.42
N ALA A 85 12.75 -15.41 15.26
CA ALA A 85 11.98 -14.24 15.65
C ALA A 85 10.96 -13.93 14.56
N GLY A 86 9.79 -13.42 14.95
CA GLY A 86 8.87 -12.81 13.98
C GLY A 86 9.53 -11.64 13.24
N ASP A 87 10.30 -10.83 13.97
CA ASP A 87 11.09 -9.73 13.42
C ASP A 87 12.57 -10.13 13.30
N ASP A 88 12.84 -11.21 12.56
CA ASP A 88 14.18 -11.77 12.46
C ASP A 88 15.15 -10.81 11.74
N PRO A 89 16.22 -10.32 12.40
CA PRO A 89 17.24 -9.52 11.74
C PRO A 89 18.02 -10.31 10.67
N SER A 90 17.95 -11.64 10.63
CA SER A 90 18.44 -12.45 9.50
C SER A 90 17.60 -12.28 8.22
N ASN A 91 16.38 -11.74 8.35
CA ASN A 91 15.52 -11.37 7.23
C ASN A 91 15.69 -9.89 6.83
N THR A 92 16.60 -9.15 7.51
CA THR A 92 17.05 -7.82 7.07
C THR A 92 17.73 -7.95 5.71
N SER A 93 17.56 -6.96 4.84
CA SER A 93 18.21 -6.88 3.53
C SER A 93 19.70 -7.26 3.59
N ALA A 94 20.42 -6.80 4.60
CA ALA A 94 21.85 -7.09 4.79
C ALA A 94 22.19 -8.58 4.96
N ALA A 95 21.40 -9.34 5.73
CA ALA A 95 21.64 -10.77 5.93
C ALA A 95 21.25 -11.60 4.70
N ARG A 96 20.25 -11.14 3.93
CA ARG A 96 19.93 -11.72 2.63
C ARG A 96 21.06 -11.49 1.62
N THR A 97 21.64 -10.28 1.57
CA THR A 97 22.77 -9.96 0.69
C THR A 97 23.98 -10.86 0.98
N LEU A 98 24.35 -11.03 2.26
CA LEU A 98 25.44 -11.93 2.65
C LEU A 98 25.19 -13.40 2.25
N GLY A 99 23.95 -13.88 2.40
CA GLY A 99 23.58 -15.23 1.96
C GLY A 99 23.66 -15.41 0.44
N VAL A 100 23.29 -14.38 -0.34
CA VAL A 100 23.41 -14.39 -1.81
C VAL A 100 24.88 -14.39 -2.23
N GLU A 101 25.72 -13.53 -1.63
CA GLU A 101 27.17 -13.51 -1.90
C GLU A 101 27.81 -14.87 -1.65
N GLN A 102 27.57 -15.48 -0.49
CA GLN A 102 28.15 -16.78 -0.14
C GLN A 102 27.69 -17.90 -1.09
N THR A 103 26.43 -17.84 -1.54
CA THR A 103 25.89 -18.81 -2.52
C THR A 103 26.56 -18.66 -3.89
N VAL A 104 26.74 -17.43 -4.35
CA VAL A 104 27.41 -17.11 -5.62
C VAL A 104 28.89 -17.52 -5.57
N GLU A 105 29.59 -17.18 -4.48
CA GLU A 105 30.99 -17.56 -4.26
C GLU A 105 31.18 -19.08 -4.28
N ALA A 106 30.32 -19.82 -3.57
CA ALA A 106 30.36 -21.27 -3.54
C ALA A 106 30.11 -21.87 -4.93
N GLN A 107 29.11 -21.36 -5.67
CA GLN A 107 28.77 -21.85 -7.00
C GLN A 107 29.90 -21.61 -8.01
N ILE A 108 30.51 -20.42 -8.02
CA ILE A 108 31.66 -20.11 -8.88
C ILE A 108 32.87 -20.94 -8.47
N GLY A 109 33.13 -21.08 -7.16
CA GLY A 109 34.21 -21.92 -6.64
C GLY A 109 34.08 -23.38 -7.08
N ASP A 110 32.88 -23.94 -7.02
CA ASP A 110 32.59 -25.30 -7.49
C ASP A 110 32.74 -25.45 -9.00
N ASN A 111 32.34 -24.43 -9.78
CA ASN A 111 32.53 -24.42 -11.23
C ASN A 111 34.02 -24.40 -11.61
N ILE A 112 34.82 -23.54 -10.97
CA ILE A 112 36.28 -23.51 -11.14
C ILE A 112 36.87 -24.88 -10.78
N ARG A 113 36.42 -25.46 -9.65
CA ARG A 113 36.90 -26.77 -9.22
C ARG A 113 36.61 -27.83 -10.26
N ARG A 114 35.38 -27.92 -10.77
CA ARG A 114 34.99 -28.90 -11.79
C ARG A 114 35.79 -28.74 -13.08
N ALA A 115 36.04 -27.51 -13.53
CA ALA A 115 36.79 -27.25 -14.75
C ALA A 115 38.28 -27.63 -14.61
N LEU A 116 38.90 -27.32 -13.49
CA LEU A 116 40.33 -27.53 -13.27
C LEU A 116 40.67 -28.95 -12.80
N THR A 117 39.73 -29.66 -12.18
CA THR A 117 39.95 -31.03 -11.68
C THR A 117 40.36 -31.98 -12.80
N ALA A 118 39.79 -31.85 -14.01
CA ALA A 118 40.10 -32.73 -15.15
C ALA A 118 41.57 -32.66 -15.61
N TYR A 119 42.25 -31.54 -15.36
CA TYR A 119 43.63 -31.30 -15.79
C TYR A 119 44.65 -31.39 -14.65
N LEU A 120 44.29 -30.89 -13.47
CA LEU A 120 45.23 -30.77 -12.34
C LEU A 120 45.05 -31.87 -11.29
N GLY A 121 43.89 -32.54 -11.24
CA GLY A 121 43.52 -33.46 -10.16
C GLY A 121 42.96 -32.73 -8.93
N PRO A 122 42.14 -33.40 -8.10
CA PRO A 122 41.29 -32.77 -7.09
C PRO A 122 42.04 -32.12 -5.92
N ASP A 123 43.28 -32.55 -5.62
CA ASP A 123 44.04 -32.10 -4.45
C ASP A 123 45.21 -31.17 -4.79
N ASN A 124 45.45 -30.90 -6.07
CA ASN A 124 46.64 -30.16 -6.51
C ASN A 124 46.39 -28.65 -6.70
N PHE A 125 45.20 -28.15 -6.37
CA PHE A 125 44.88 -26.72 -6.48
C PHE A 125 43.84 -26.29 -5.43
N ARG A 126 43.83 -24.98 -5.13
CA ARG A 126 42.81 -24.33 -4.30
C ARG A 126 42.36 -23.05 -5.01
N ALA A 127 41.05 -22.82 -5.01
CA ALA A 127 40.45 -21.60 -5.54
C ALA A 127 39.69 -20.90 -4.41
N SER A 128 39.93 -19.60 -4.26
CA SER A 128 39.16 -18.71 -3.40
C SER A 128 38.45 -17.72 -4.29
N VAL A 129 37.14 -17.58 -4.12
CA VAL A 129 36.32 -16.64 -4.87
C VAL A 129 35.81 -15.60 -3.88
N LYS A 130 35.88 -14.33 -4.27
CA LYS A 130 35.21 -13.24 -3.58
C LYS A 130 34.27 -12.59 -4.59
N ALA A 131 32.98 -12.52 -4.28
CA ALA A 131 31.98 -11.89 -5.15
C ALA A 131 31.45 -10.62 -4.48
N GLU A 132 31.26 -9.57 -5.27
CA GLU A 132 30.55 -8.37 -4.84
C GLU A 132 29.22 -8.36 -5.58
N VAL A 133 28.12 -8.53 -4.84
CA VAL A 133 26.79 -8.72 -5.46
C VAL A 133 25.92 -7.50 -5.18
N ASN A 134 25.54 -6.80 -6.24
CA ASN A 134 24.56 -5.72 -6.11
C ASN A 134 23.14 -6.34 -5.97
N THR A 135 22.48 -6.08 -4.84
CA THR A 135 21.11 -6.57 -4.52
C THR A 135 20.10 -5.40 -4.46
N ASP A 136 20.36 -4.31 -5.17
CA ASP A 136 19.53 -3.12 -5.12
C ASP A 136 18.14 -3.41 -5.68
N THR A 137 17.11 -3.05 -4.91
CA THR A 137 15.72 -3.13 -5.36
C THR A 137 15.32 -1.80 -6.00
N ARG A 138 14.91 -1.82 -7.26
CA ARG A 138 14.44 -0.62 -7.97
C ARG A 138 12.94 -0.69 -8.21
N GLN A 139 12.20 0.26 -7.62
CA GLN A 139 10.79 0.51 -7.91
C GLN A 139 10.68 1.74 -8.80
N THR A 140 10.05 1.57 -9.97
CA THR A 140 9.72 2.69 -10.86
C THR A 140 8.20 2.81 -10.91
N GLU A 141 7.69 3.98 -10.51
CA GLU A 141 6.27 4.33 -10.64
C GLU A 141 6.10 5.30 -11.80
N GLU A 142 5.35 4.89 -12.81
CA GLU A 142 4.99 5.73 -13.94
C GLU A 142 3.48 6.00 -13.90
N THR A 143 3.10 7.28 -13.96
CA THR A 143 1.71 7.68 -14.16
C THR A 143 1.60 8.36 -15.51
N ILE A 144 1.02 7.65 -16.47
CA ILE A 144 0.80 8.15 -17.83
C ILE A 144 -0.60 8.76 -17.88
N PHE A 145 -0.69 10.02 -18.29
CA PHE A 145 -1.96 10.70 -18.56
C PHE A 145 -2.20 10.73 -20.07
N ASP A 146 -3.41 10.36 -20.51
CA ASP A 146 -3.81 10.50 -21.90
C ASP A 146 -4.52 11.86 -22.11
N PRO A 147 -3.87 12.86 -22.75
CA PRO A 147 -4.47 14.18 -22.95
C PRO A 147 -5.65 14.17 -23.93
N ASN A 148 -5.82 13.10 -24.73
CA ASN A 148 -6.93 12.97 -25.68
C ASN A 148 -8.16 12.29 -25.06
N SER A 149 -7.99 11.60 -23.94
CA SER A 149 -9.07 10.91 -23.23
C SER A 149 -9.72 11.80 -22.16
N ARG A 150 -9.96 13.07 -22.51
CA ARG A 150 -10.65 14.02 -21.64
C ARG A 150 -12.15 13.75 -21.74
N VAL A 151 -12.73 13.21 -20.67
CA VAL A 151 -14.17 13.01 -20.58
C VAL A 151 -14.72 14.04 -19.60
N GLU A 152 -15.76 14.77 -20.00
CA GLU A 152 -16.44 15.72 -19.12
C GLU A 152 -17.10 14.95 -17.98
N ARG A 153 -16.71 15.24 -16.73
CA ARG A 153 -17.27 14.62 -15.52
C ARG A 153 -18.52 15.35 -15.07
N SER A 154 -18.51 16.68 -15.11
CA SER A 154 -19.66 17.51 -14.73
C SER A 154 -19.56 18.90 -15.32
N VAL A 155 -20.69 19.44 -15.75
CA VAL A 155 -20.84 20.85 -16.15
C VAL A 155 -21.80 21.52 -15.18
N GLN A 156 -21.35 22.57 -14.49
CA GLN A 156 -22.19 23.42 -13.66
C GLN A 156 -22.35 24.77 -14.36
N SER A 157 -23.57 25.09 -14.78
CA SER A 157 -23.91 26.37 -15.40
C SER A 157 -24.81 27.15 -14.45
N VAL A 158 -24.33 28.31 -13.98
CA VAL A 158 -25.12 29.27 -13.21
C VAL A 158 -25.48 30.41 -14.14
N ARG A 159 -26.78 30.61 -14.34
CA ARG A 159 -27.34 31.78 -15.04
C ARG A 159 -28.18 32.55 -14.05
N ALA A 160 -27.81 33.79 -13.77
CA ALA A 160 -28.61 34.73 -12.98
C ALA A 160 -28.93 35.93 -13.87
N ASN A 161 -30.23 36.17 -14.07
CA ASN A 161 -30.73 37.39 -14.68
C ASN A 161 -31.48 38.15 -13.59
N GLU A 162 -30.87 39.22 -13.09
CA GLU A 162 -31.53 40.13 -12.17
C GLU A 162 -32.08 41.31 -12.95
N ASN A 163 -33.41 41.47 -12.89
CA ASN A 163 -34.11 42.59 -13.50
C ASN A 163 -34.78 43.40 -12.41
N ASN A 164 -34.22 44.57 -12.11
CA ASN A 164 -34.81 45.52 -11.18
C ASN A 164 -35.34 46.72 -11.94
N ASN A 165 -36.67 46.83 -11.99
CA ASN A 165 -37.37 48.01 -12.48
C ASN A 165 -37.97 48.75 -11.31
N GLN A 166 -37.36 49.87 -10.92
CA GLN A 166 -37.90 50.76 -9.90
C GLN A 166 -38.65 51.89 -10.62
N LYS A 167 -39.98 51.89 -10.52
CA LYS A 167 -40.81 53.03 -10.90
C LYS A 167 -41.30 53.72 -9.64
N GLN A 168 -40.83 54.93 -9.39
CA GLN A 168 -41.33 55.75 -8.30
C GLN A 168 -42.35 56.74 -8.86
N ALA A 169 -43.63 56.54 -8.53
CA ALA A 169 -44.67 57.50 -8.88
C ALA A 169 -44.50 58.73 -7.97
N SER A 170 -44.07 59.85 -8.55
CA SER A 170 -44.05 61.14 -7.87
C SER A 170 -45.39 61.85 -8.11
N THR A 171 -46.19 61.99 -7.06
CA THR A 171 -47.35 62.90 -7.08
C THR A 171 -46.86 64.30 -6.68
N PRO A 172 -46.82 65.30 -7.58
CA PRO A 172 -46.48 66.66 -7.18
C PRO A 172 -47.61 67.22 -6.32
N ALA A 173 -47.33 67.54 -5.06
CA ALA A 173 -48.25 68.30 -4.22
C ALA A 173 -48.07 69.80 -4.53
N SER A 174 -48.81 70.32 -5.51
CA SER A 174 -49.03 71.78 -5.64
C SER A 174 -50.47 72.13 -5.30
N VAL A 175 -50.68 73.40 -4.93
CA VAL A 175 -51.91 73.94 -4.33
C VAL A 175 -53.06 74.18 -5.33
N GLU A 176 -52.97 73.64 -6.56
CA GLU A 176 -53.96 73.87 -7.63
C GLU A 176 -54.97 72.73 -7.85
N GLN A 177 -55.02 71.73 -6.96
CA GLN A 177 -55.95 70.59 -7.04
C GLN A 177 -57.41 70.93 -6.65
N ASN A 178 -57.97 72.06 -7.08
CA ASN A 178 -59.36 72.42 -6.75
C ASN A 178 -60.15 73.12 -7.87
N LEU A 179 -59.74 72.95 -9.13
CA LEU A 179 -60.58 73.30 -10.28
C LEU A 179 -61.12 72.01 -10.93
N PRO A 180 -62.45 71.81 -10.99
CA PRO A 180 -63.02 70.74 -11.78
C PRO A 180 -62.88 71.08 -13.27
N GLU A 181 -62.29 70.15 -14.02
CA GLU A 181 -62.04 70.18 -15.48
C GLU A 181 -60.66 70.63 -16.00
N THR A 182 -59.59 70.26 -15.29
CA THR A 182 -58.33 70.01 -16.00
C THR A 182 -57.76 68.66 -15.59
N GLN A 183 -57.74 67.73 -16.54
CA GLN A 183 -57.09 66.44 -16.40
C GLN A 183 -55.58 66.70 -16.30
N ALA A 184 -55.04 66.68 -15.07
CA ALA A 184 -53.62 66.81 -14.86
C ALA A 184 -52.90 65.63 -15.54
N THR A 185 -52.09 65.92 -16.55
CA THR A 185 -51.24 64.92 -17.20
C THR A 185 -50.21 64.46 -16.16
N ALA A 186 -50.25 63.19 -15.78
CA ALA A 186 -49.26 62.60 -14.88
C ALA A 186 -47.88 62.71 -15.53
N THR A 187 -46.95 63.45 -14.91
CA THR A 187 -45.56 63.49 -15.34
C THR A 187 -44.86 62.23 -14.84
N ASP A 188 -44.23 61.50 -15.77
CA ASP A 188 -43.53 60.24 -15.48
C ASP A 188 -42.33 60.51 -14.54
N GLY A 189 -42.29 59.83 -13.40
CA GLY A 189 -41.19 59.95 -12.43
C GLY A 189 -39.89 59.33 -12.97
N PRO A 190 -38.73 59.59 -12.35
CA PRO A 190 -37.47 58.99 -12.78
C PRO A 190 -37.57 57.46 -12.73
N GLN A 191 -37.50 56.83 -13.90
CA GLN A 191 -37.44 55.40 -14.05
C GLN A 191 -35.99 54.93 -14.03
N SER A 192 -35.64 54.00 -13.15
CA SER A 192 -34.39 53.26 -13.24
C SER A 192 -34.66 51.78 -13.51
N SER A 193 -34.03 51.27 -14.55
CA SER A 193 -33.97 49.85 -14.86
C SER A 193 -32.51 49.42 -14.80
N SER A 194 -32.20 48.42 -13.99
CA SER A 194 -30.92 47.72 -14.04
C SER A 194 -31.13 46.26 -14.41
N GLN A 195 -30.46 45.85 -15.48
CA GLN A 195 -30.32 44.46 -15.89
C GLN A 195 -28.91 44.01 -15.51
N ASN A 196 -28.80 42.95 -14.73
CA ASN A 196 -27.52 42.31 -14.45
C ASN A 196 -27.59 40.85 -14.89
N ASP A 197 -26.77 40.49 -15.88
CA ASP A 197 -26.68 39.13 -16.41
C ASP A 197 -25.36 38.51 -15.97
N ARG A 198 -25.42 37.50 -15.10
CA ARG A 198 -24.26 36.70 -14.68
C ARG A 198 -24.37 35.30 -15.27
N ARG A 199 -23.37 34.93 -16.09
CA ARG A 199 -23.18 33.58 -16.62
C ARG A 199 -21.86 33.02 -16.12
N GLU A 200 -21.92 31.93 -15.38
CA GLU A 200 -20.76 31.20 -14.88
C GLU A 200 -20.86 29.74 -15.33
N GLU A 201 -19.80 29.20 -15.91
CA GLU A 201 -19.73 27.83 -16.40
C GLU A 201 -18.44 27.19 -15.88
N ILE A 202 -18.60 26.11 -15.12
CA ILE A 202 -17.49 25.32 -14.56
C ILE A 202 -17.60 23.91 -15.14
N THR A 203 -16.58 23.51 -15.90
CA THR A 203 -16.49 22.16 -16.49
C THR A 203 -15.36 21.39 -15.85
N ASN A 204 -15.70 20.30 -15.16
CA ASN A 204 -14.73 19.37 -14.58
C ASN A 204 -14.45 18.24 -15.56
N TYR A 205 -13.18 17.92 -15.76
CA TYR A 205 -12.73 16.83 -16.63
C TYR A 205 -12.16 15.69 -15.77
N GLU A 206 -12.46 14.45 -16.16
CA GLU A 206 -11.61 13.31 -15.82
C GLU A 206 -10.61 13.08 -16.94
N ILE A 207 -9.35 12.83 -16.56
CA ILE A 207 -8.29 12.42 -17.47
C ILE A 207 -7.97 10.98 -17.11
N ASN A 208 -8.03 10.08 -18.09
CA ASN A 208 -7.60 8.71 -17.88
C ASN A 208 -6.12 8.68 -17.51
N SER A 209 -5.81 7.97 -16.43
CA SER A 209 -4.43 7.75 -15.98
C SER A 209 -4.15 6.26 -15.93
N LYS A 210 -2.97 5.87 -16.40
CA LYS A 210 -2.46 4.51 -16.26
C LYS A 210 -1.28 4.55 -15.29
N LYS A 211 -1.43 3.89 -14.14
CA LYS A 211 -0.34 3.68 -13.20
C LYS A 211 0.35 2.35 -13.51
N ILE A 212 1.64 2.40 -13.80
CA ILE A 212 2.49 1.22 -14.00
C ILE A 212 3.49 1.20 -12.84
N ALA A 213 3.49 0.12 -12.07
CA ALA A 213 4.47 -0.14 -11.04
C ALA A 213 5.35 -1.31 -11.48
N THR A 214 6.62 -1.03 -11.77
CA THR A 214 7.60 -2.06 -12.13
C THR A 214 8.56 -2.26 -10.97
N VAL A 215 8.58 -3.49 -10.43
CA VAL A 215 9.52 -3.92 -9.40
C VAL A 215 10.55 -4.82 -10.05
N SER A 216 11.80 -4.37 -10.10
CA SER A 216 12.92 -5.18 -10.61
C SER A 216 13.68 -5.78 -9.43
N ASN A 217 13.53 -7.09 -9.22
CA ASN A 217 14.29 -7.87 -8.25
C ASN A 217 15.32 -8.70 -9.02
N GLY A 218 16.59 -8.33 -8.94
CA GLY A 218 17.68 -9.06 -9.58
C GLY A 218 18.98 -8.80 -8.84
N TYR A 219 19.93 -9.71 -9.00
CA TYR A 219 21.30 -9.50 -8.55
C TYR A 219 22.24 -9.59 -9.75
N THR A 220 23.20 -8.67 -9.82
CA THR A 220 24.28 -8.70 -10.81
C THR A 220 25.59 -9.03 -10.11
N VAL A 221 26.32 -10.00 -10.68
CA VAL A 221 27.64 -10.46 -10.24
C VAL A 221 28.71 -9.81 -11.10
#